data_AF-A0A3N5M3A8-F1
#
_entry.id   AF-A0A3N5M3A8-F1
#
_cell.length_a   1.000
_cell.length_b   1.000
_cell.length_c   1.000
_cell.angle_alpha   90.00
_cell.angle_beta   90.00
_cell.angle_gamma   90.00
#
_symmetry.space_group_name_H-M   'P 1'
#
loop_
_entity.id
_entity.type
_entity.pdbx_description
1 polymer ?
#
loop_
_entity_poly.entity_id
_entity_poly.type
_entity_poly.pdbx_seq_one_letter_code
_entity_poly.pdbx_strand_id
1 'polypeptide(L)'
;MLSGMTEPINPQRETVEKAQRGDLEAYGRLVVEHEGWLTMVVRGIVRDEQSAEDVVQEAFLLAFRKLSTLHDPQAFPAWLRRIAVSIALNLVRGRRLTFVDMTFAEQLPVDEPAESGEQALLLSFLKRAMVGLSPADRRVCERFYHGGWTAARLAESEGISAATMRKRLERIRKQLRKEIEMNQQKAGSGGSAEVPIPERIIRLLSKPILTDLPENPVGAVWEIVKKTHPGHQEVQLAETFGVDDLESVVGDKSRLVPPFVHRVDGRRFLRWDLTFPMLLKSRELPEQNFLMAAGKVYRNEEENGRSLGTFHQAEVLLVGERDEWGMMGPVTGWLGELLPEARIRVEQMDFEMYADRGWAVSVLWEGVWEPVIGFARFRDDIVRAIGRDPKQVTAVGVGMGLERIACLKYGIDDVRKVEASQVKR
;
A
#
# COMPACT_ATOMS: atom_id res chain seq x y z
N MET A 1 12.02 -38.05 -51.58
CA MET A 1 12.37 -38.54 -50.24
C MET A 1 13.73 -37.98 -49.85
N LEU A 2 13.77 -36.89 -49.08
CA LEU A 2 14.93 -36.42 -48.31
C LEU A 2 14.32 -35.78 -47.05
N SER A 3 14.05 -36.61 -46.04
CA SER A 3 14.76 -36.62 -44.76
C SER A 3 14.52 -35.35 -43.95
N GLY A 4 13.38 -35.31 -43.26
CA GLY A 4 13.15 -34.41 -42.14
C GLY A 4 14.10 -34.77 -41.01
N MET A 5 15.21 -34.03 -40.93
CA MET A 5 16.06 -34.03 -39.74
C MET A 5 15.39 -33.10 -38.73
N THR A 6 14.55 -33.66 -37.87
CA THR A 6 14.17 -33.00 -36.61
C THR A 6 15.44 -32.74 -35.83
N GLU A 7 15.77 -31.46 -35.63
CA GLU A 7 16.84 -31.06 -34.70
C GLU A 7 16.65 -31.78 -33.36
N PRO A 8 17.73 -32.26 -32.71
CA PRO A 8 17.63 -32.89 -31.41
C PRO A 8 16.97 -31.92 -30.41
N ILE A 9 15.85 -32.36 -29.83
CA ILE A 9 15.10 -31.60 -28.82
C ILE A 9 16.05 -31.32 -27.66
N ASN A 10 16.40 -30.05 -27.46
CA ASN A 10 17.20 -29.65 -26.31
C ASN A 10 16.28 -29.47 -25.08
N PRO A 11 16.41 -30.31 -24.03
CA PRO A 11 15.50 -30.30 -22.89
C PRO A 11 15.43 -28.97 -22.14
N GLN A 12 16.53 -28.20 -22.12
CA GLN A 12 16.59 -26.89 -21.48
C GLN A 12 15.78 -25.86 -22.27
N ARG A 13 15.93 -25.84 -23.60
CA ARG A 13 15.16 -24.96 -24.49
C ARG A 13 13.66 -25.20 -24.33
N GLU A 14 13.22 -26.45 -24.36
CA GLU A 14 11.81 -26.79 -24.20
C GLU A 14 11.27 -26.35 -22.83
N THR A 15 12.06 -26.53 -21.77
CA THR A 15 11.68 -26.12 -20.41
C THR A 15 11.59 -24.59 -20.28
N VAL A 16 12.52 -23.84 -20.87
CA VAL A 16 12.48 -22.37 -20.91
C VAL A 16 11.29 -21.87 -21.73
N GLU A 17 11.03 -22.46 -22.90
CA GLU A 17 9.88 -22.08 -23.74
C GLU A 17 8.54 -22.38 -23.05
N LYS A 18 8.42 -23.49 -22.30
CA LYS A 18 7.24 -23.78 -21.46
C LYS A 18 7.09 -22.74 -20.35
N ALA A 19 8.17 -22.42 -19.64
CA ALA A 19 8.17 -21.41 -18.59
C ALA A 19 7.84 -20.00 -19.12
N GLN A 20 8.28 -19.65 -20.34
CA GLN A 20 7.90 -18.40 -21.02
C GLN A 20 6.41 -18.29 -21.30
N ARG A 21 5.72 -19.42 -21.49
CA ARG A 21 4.26 -19.50 -21.67
C ARG A 21 3.48 -19.58 -20.35
N GLY A 22 4.15 -19.44 -19.20
CA GLY A 22 3.53 -19.41 -17.88
C GLY A 22 3.49 -20.76 -17.14
N ASP A 23 4.17 -21.80 -17.63
CA ASP A 23 4.29 -23.10 -16.93
C ASP A 23 5.21 -22.98 -15.70
N LEU A 24 4.58 -22.94 -14.52
CA LEU A 24 5.27 -22.79 -13.24
C LEU A 24 6.09 -24.04 -12.85
N GLU A 25 5.69 -25.23 -13.29
CA GLU A 25 6.47 -26.44 -13.03
C GLU A 25 7.76 -26.45 -13.87
N ALA A 26 7.67 -26.00 -15.12
CA ALA A 26 8.83 -25.80 -15.98
C ALA A 26 9.79 -24.76 -15.38
N TYR A 27 9.25 -23.66 -14.87
CA TYR A 27 10.07 -22.67 -14.18
C TYR A 27 10.71 -23.24 -12.89
N GLY A 28 9.95 -23.99 -12.10
CA GLY A 28 10.45 -24.67 -10.89
C GLY A 28 11.61 -25.62 -11.19
N ARG A 29 11.54 -26.37 -12.31
CA ARG A 29 12.66 -27.20 -12.77
C ARG A 29 13.91 -26.38 -13.11
N LEU A 30 13.75 -25.23 -13.76
CA LEU A 30 14.87 -24.31 -14.04
C LEU A 30 15.50 -23.77 -12.74
N VAL A 31 14.70 -23.49 -11.72
CA VAL A 31 15.21 -23.04 -10.41
C VAL A 31 16.07 -24.15 -9.79
N VAL A 32 15.52 -25.35 -9.61
CA VAL A 32 16.23 -26.48 -8.98
C VAL A 32 17.52 -26.83 -9.73
N GLU A 33 17.48 -26.82 -11.06
CA GLU A 33 18.64 -27.12 -11.90
C GLU A 33 19.76 -26.07 -11.78
N HIS A 34 19.41 -24.79 -11.58
CA HIS A 34 20.37 -23.69 -11.66
C HIS A 34 20.78 -23.10 -10.31
N GLU A 35 20.04 -23.38 -9.23
CA GLU A 35 20.25 -22.80 -7.90
C GLU A 35 21.64 -23.10 -7.34
N GLY A 36 22.10 -24.34 -7.45
CA GLY A 36 23.40 -24.77 -6.90
C GLY A 36 24.59 -24.02 -7.50
N TRP A 37 24.68 -23.96 -8.83
CA TRP A 37 25.80 -23.27 -9.49
C TRP A 37 25.67 -21.75 -9.43
N LEU A 38 24.44 -21.20 -9.44
CA LEU A 38 24.22 -19.77 -9.31
C LEU A 38 24.64 -19.28 -7.92
N THR A 39 24.37 -20.07 -6.88
CA THR A 39 24.85 -19.84 -5.52
C THR A 39 26.38 -19.81 -5.46
N MET A 40 27.07 -20.77 -6.12
CA MET A 40 28.54 -20.75 -6.18
C MET A 40 29.09 -19.49 -6.85
N VAL A 41 28.45 -19.01 -7.92
CA VAL A 41 28.85 -17.77 -8.61
C VAL A 41 28.68 -16.55 -7.71
N VAL A 42 27.55 -16.47 -7.00
CA VAL A 42 27.25 -15.33 -6.11
C VAL A 42 28.15 -15.33 -4.88
N ARG A 43 28.46 -16.49 -4.29
CA ARG A 43 29.41 -16.63 -3.18
C ARG A 43 30.82 -16.16 -3.52
N GLY A 44 31.21 -16.21 -4.80
CA GLY A 44 32.48 -15.63 -5.27
C GLY A 44 32.52 -14.10 -5.24
N ILE A 45 31.38 -13.45 -5.00
CA ILE A 45 31.20 -11.99 -5.06
C ILE A 45 30.82 -11.43 -3.67
N VAL A 46 29.88 -12.06 -2.97
CA VAL A 46 29.40 -11.60 -1.64
C VAL A 46 30.16 -12.27 -0.49
N ARG A 47 30.26 -11.59 0.67
CA ARG A 47 31.17 -11.99 1.77
C ARG A 47 30.58 -13.03 2.72
N ASP A 48 29.26 -13.17 2.81
CA ASP A 48 28.58 -14.08 3.72
C ASP A 48 27.52 -14.93 3.00
N GLU A 49 27.30 -16.13 3.54
CA GLU A 49 26.43 -17.16 2.98
C GLU A 49 24.98 -16.70 2.83
N GLN A 50 24.50 -15.92 3.79
CA GLN A 50 23.12 -15.46 3.83
C GLN A 50 22.82 -14.42 2.74
N SER A 51 23.78 -13.51 2.50
CA SER A 51 23.71 -12.59 1.35
C SER A 51 23.70 -13.34 0.01
N ALA A 52 24.33 -14.52 -0.09
CA ALA A 52 24.36 -15.28 -1.32
C ALA A 52 22.99 -15.90 -1.64
N GLU A 53 22.35 -16.50 -0.64
CA GLU A 53 20.98 -17.04 -0.76
C GLU A 53 19.97 -15.95 -1.15
N ASP A 54 20.05 -14.78 -0.52
CA ASP A 54 19.16 -13.64 -0.82
C ASP A 54 19.31 -13.16 -2.28
N VAL A 55 20.54 -13.02 -2.76
CA VAL A 55 20.82 -12.60 -4.15
C VAL A 55 20.34 -13.65 -5.16
N VAL A 56 20.49 -14.94 -4.85
CA VAL A 56 20.03 -16.04 -5.71
C VAL A 56 18.51 -16.05 -5.82
N GLN A 57 17.81 -15.90 -4.69
CA GLN A 57 16.35 -15.79 -4.68
C GLN A 57 15.86 -14.57 -5.48
N GLU A 58 16.49 -13.41 -5.29
CA GLU A 58 16.15 -12.20 -6.04
C GLU A 58 16.42 -12.36 -7.55
N ALA A 59 17.52 -13.03 -7.91
CA ALA A 59 17.86 -13.31 -9.30
C ALA A 59 16.81 -14.18 -9.99
N PHE A 60 16.30 -15.23 -9.31
CA PHE A 60 15.22 -16.04 -9.85
C PHE A 60 13.91 -15.24 -9.95
N LEU A 61 13.51 -14.50 -8.94
CA LEU A 61 12.29 -13.66 -9.03
C LEU A 61 12.35 -12.64 -10.17
N LEU A 62 13.52 -12.03 -10.41
CA LEU A 62 13.72 -11.12 -11.53
C LEU A 62 13.76 -11.87 -12.87
N ALA A 63 14.37 -13.05 -12.91
CA ALA A 63 14.39 -13.91 -14.09
C ALA A 63 12.98 -14.37 -14.47
N PHE A 64 12.13 -14.75 -13.51
CA PHE A 64 10.74 -15.12 -13.76
C PHE A 64 9.98 -13.99 -14.46
N ARG A 65 10.08 -12.76 -13.92
CA ARG A 65 9.40 -11.57 -14.48
C ARG A 65 9.88 -11.19 -15.88
N LYS A 66 11.15 -11.48 -16.21
CA LYS A 66 11.76 -11.11 -17.49
C LYS A 66 11.90 -12.28 -18.45
N LEU A 67 11.45 -13.48 -18.10
CA LEU A 67 11.74 -14.69 -18.88
C LEU A 67 11.23 -14.59 -20.32
N SER A 68 10.08 -13.94 -20.53
CA SER A 68 9.50 -13.64 -21.84
C SER A 68 10.36 -12.73 -22.72
N THR A 69 11.33 -12.00 -22.15
CA THR A 69 12.26 -11.12 -22.88
C THR A 69 13.50 -11.85 -23.40
N LEU A 70 13.70 -13.11 -22.99
CA LEU A 70 14.84 -13.92 -23.43
C LEU A 70 14.57 -14.47 -24.85
N HIS A 71 15.21 -13.87 -25.86
CA HIS A 71 15.02 -14.25 -27.27
C HIS A 71 15.59 -15.62 -27.63
N ASP A 72 16.72 -16.01 -27.03
CA ASP A 72 17.32 -17.32 -27.22
C ASP A 72 17.21 -18.14 -25.92
N PRO A 73 16.30 -19.13 -25.85
CA PRO A 73 16.16 -20.00 -24.69
C PRO A 73 17.44 -20.72 -24.27
N GLN A 74 18.38 -20.97 -25.19
CA GLN A 74 19.68 -21.59 -24.88
C GLN A 74 20.60 -20.67 -24.08
N ALA A 75 20.37 -19.36 -24.15
CA ALA A 75 21.15 -18.37 -23.43
C ALA A 75 20.72 -18.23 -21.96
N PHE A 76 19.70 -18.98 -21.50
CA PHE A 76 19.15 -18.87 -20.16
C PHE A 76 20.20 -18.92 -19.03
N PRO A 77 21.16 -19.88 -18.99
CA PRO A 77 22.16 -19.91 -17.92
C PRO A 77 23.06 -18.66 -17.89
N ALA A 78 23.51 -18.19 -19.06
CA ALA A 78 24.35 -17.00 -19.17
C ALA A 78 23.58 -15.72 -18.81
N TRP A 79 22.31 -15.65 -19.19
CA TRP A 79 21.40 -14.55 -18.89
C TRP A 79 21.07 -14.47 -17.39
N LEU A 80 20.75 -15.60 -16.78
CA LEU A 80 20.50 -15.73 -15.33
C LEU A 80 21.75 -15.39 -14.52
N ARG A 81 22.93 -15.85 -14.95
CA ARG A 81 24.22 -15.47 -14.34
C ARG A 81 24.41 -13.96 -14.35
N ARG A 82 24.10 -13.28 -15.46
CA ARG A 82 24.26 -11.83 -15.58
C ARG A 82 23.35 -11.06 -14.62
N ILE A 83 22.11 -11.54 -14.46
CA ILE A 83 21.16 -11.01 -13.47
C ILE A 83 21.75 -11.14 -12.06
N ALA A 84 22.14 -12.34 -11.66
CA ALA A 84 22.67 -12.61 -10.32
C ALA A 84 23.96 -11.84 -10.01
N VAL A 85 24.91 -11.78 -10.95
CA VAL A 85 26.17 -11.03 -10.80
C VAL A 85 25.89 -9.52 -10.67
N SER A 86 24.92 -9.00 -11.42
CA SER A 86 24.55 -7.59 -11.31
C SER A 86 23.96 -7.27 -9.93
N ILE A 87 23.10 -8.13 -9.39
CA ILE A 87 22.53 -7.99 -8.05
C ILE A 87 23.64 -8.09 -6.98
N ALA A 88 24.51 -9.11 -7.09
CA ALA A 88 25.64 -9.33 -6.17
C ALA A 88 26.62 -8.14 -6.14
N LEU A 89 27.01 -7.60 -7.30
CA LEU A 89 27.93 -6.47 -7.38
C LEU A 89 27.30 -5.18 -6.86
N ASN A 90 26.00 -4.98 -7.04
CA ASN A 90 25.29 -3.83 -6.47
C ASN A 90 25.24 -3.91 -4.94
N LEU A 91 24.98 -5.11 -4.40
CA LEU A 91 25.02 -5.37 -2.97
C LEU A 91 26.41 -5.07 -2.37
N VAL A 92 27.48 -5.56 -2.99
CA VAL A 92 28.87 -5.34 -2.51
C VAL A 92 29.29 -3.87 -2.59
N ARG A 93 28.78 -3.11 -3.56
CA ARG A 93 29.12 -1.68 -3.72
C ARG A 93 28.38 -0.76 -2.75
N GLY A 94 27.55 -1.30 -1.85
CA GLY A 94 26.73 -0.50 -0.93
C GLY A 94 25.75 0.43 -1.65
N ARG A 95 25.54 0.22 -2.95
CA ARG A 95 24.56 0.97 -3.73
C ARG A 95 23.21 0.34 -3.43
N ARG A 96 22.26 1.17 -3.00
CA ARG A 96 20.82 0.88 -3.04
C ARG A 96 20.54 0.22 -4.40
N LEU A 97 19.64 -0.76 -4.46
CA LEU A 97 19.07 -1.25 -5.72
C LEU A 97 18.35 -0.08 -6.42
N THR A 98 19.09 0.84 -7.03
CA THR A 98 18.59 1.68 -8.08
C THR A 98 18.49 0.77 -9.28
N PHE A 99 17.25 0.53 -9.68
CA PHE A 99 16.83 0.08 -11.00
C PHE A 99 17.96 0.15 -12.02
N VAL A 100 18.28 -1.01 -12.62
CA VAL A 100 18.94 -1.05 -13.93
C VAL A 100 18.18 -0.07 -14.83
N ASP A 101 18.89 0.94 -15.32
CA ASP A 101 18.51 2.02 -16.22
C ASP A 101 17.03 2.02 -16.69
N MET A 102 16.27 3.01 -16.20
CA MET A 102 14.82 3.20 -16.39
C MET A 102 14.40 3.64 -17.81
N THR A 103 15.33 3.71 -18.76
CA THR A 103 15.06 4.17 -20.14
C THR A 103 14.29 3.17 -21.02
N PHE A 104 13.89 2.01 -20.49
CA PHE A 104 13.08 1.03 -21.24
C PHE A 104 11.59 0.97 -20.82
N ALA A 105 11.18 1.74 -19.81
CA ALA A 105 9.82 1.71 -19.26
C ALA A 105 8.81 2.61 -20.01
N GLU A 106 9.25 3.43 -20.97
CA GLU A 106 8.41 4.42 -21.66
C GLU A 106 7.76 3.90 -22.97
N GLN A 107 7.90 2.62 -23.33
CA GLN A 107 7.41 2.11 -24.62
C GLN A 107 6.55 0.84 -24.55
N LEU A 108 5.88 0.58 -23.42
CA LEU A 108 4.93 -0.53 -23.33
C LEU A 108 3.48 -0.02 -23.24
N PRO A 109 2.57 -0.50 -24.10
CA PRO A 109 1.14 -0.23 -23.94
C PRO A 109 0.66 -0.78 -22.60
N VAL A 110 -0.14 0.03 -21.89
CA VAL A 110 -0.86 -0.38 -20.68
C VAL A 110 -2.12 -1.11 -21.13
N ASP A 111 -2.04 -2.42 -21.30
CA ASP A 111 -3.19 -3.32 -21.27
C ASP A 111 -2.84 -4.51 -20.37
N GLU A 112 -3.57 -4.65 -19.25
CA GLU A 112 -3.44 -5.80 -18.34
C GLU A 112 -3.82 -7.08 -19.10
N PRO A 113 -2.93 -8.09 -19.24
CA PRO A 113 -3.34 -9.37 -19.78
C PRO A 113 -4.24 -10.07 -18.77
N ALA A 114 -5.38 -10.60 -19.25
CA ALA A 114 -6.31 -11.39 -18.45
C ALA A 114 -5.55 -12.50 -17.69
N GLU A 115 -5.54 -12.41 -16.35
CA GLU A 115 -4.94 -13.41 -15.47
C GLU A 115 -5.55 -14.79 -15.77
N SER A 116 -4.72 -15.80 -16.05
CA SER A 116 -5.19 -17.18 -16.19
C SER A 116 -5.89 -17.64 -14.90
N GLY A 117 -6.93 -18.48 -15.02
CA GLY A 117 -7.82 -18.80 -13.89
C GLY A 117 -7.11 -19.35 -12.63
N GLU A 118 -6.02 -20.10 -12.81
CA GLU A 118 -5.23 -20.65 -11.69
C GLU A 118 -4.35 -19.59 -11.01
N GLN A 119 -3.74 -18.68 -11.77
CA GLN A 119 -2.94 -17.58 -11.23
C GLN A 119 -3.82 -16.56 -10.50
N ALA A 120 -4.97 -16.21 -11.09
CA ALA A 120 -5.97 -15.35 -10.45
C ALA A 120 -6.44 -15.95 -9.10
N LEU A 121 -6.64 -17.27 -9.07
CA LEU A 121 -7.05 -17.98 -7.87
C LEU A 121 -5.96 -17.99 -6.79
N LEU A 122 -4.70 -18.27 -7.14
CA LEU A 122 -3.60 -18.21 -6.18
C LEU A 122 -3.39 -16.79 -5.63
N LEU A 123 -3.46 -15.77 -6.49
CA LEU A 123 -3.40 -14.37 -6.09
C LEU A 123 -4.56 -14.01 -5.15
N SER A 124 -5.77 -14.54 -5.39
CA SER A 124 -6.91 -14.33 -4.48
C SER A 124 -6.64 -14.90 -3.08
N PHE A 125 -6.01 -16.08 -2.98
CA PHE A 125 -5.65 -16.68 -1.69
C PHE A 125 -4.58 -15.88 -0.96
N LEU A 126 -3.58 -15.38 -1.69
CA LEU A 126 -2.57 -14.50 -1.12
C LEU A 126 -3.21 -13.20 -0.60
N LYS A 127 -4.08 -12.57 -1.38
CA LYS A 127 -4.80 -11.35 -0.97
C LYS A 127 -5.62 -11.59 0.31
N ARG A 128 -6.32 -12.73 0.41
CA ARG A 128 -7.05 -13.14 1.62
C ARG A 128 -6.12 -13.33 2.82
N ALA A 129 -5.00 -14.02 2.62
CA ALA A 129 -4.01 -14.26 3.67
C ALA A 129 -3.38 -12.94 4.17
N MET A 130 -3.13 -11.99 3.26
CA MET A 130 -2.63 -10.65 3.59
C MET A 130 -3.62 -9.84 4.44
N VAL A 131 -4.92 -9.96 4.16
CA VAL A 131 -5.99 -9.33 4.98
C VAL A 131 -6.03 -9.92 6.39
N GLY A 132 -5.68 -11.20 6.56
CA GLY A 132 -5.61 -11.87 7.86
C GLY A 132 -4.37 -11.57 8.69
N LEU A 133 -3.39 -10.81 8.18
CA LEU A 133 -2.22 -10.42 8.95
C LEU A 133 -2.56 -9.36 9.99
N SER A 134 -1.84 -9.38 11.12
CA SER A 134 -1.89 -8.26 12.07
C SER A 134 -1.41 -6.97 11.38
N PRO A 135 -1.91 -5.78 11.77
CA PRO A 135 -1.47 -4.51 11.18
C PRO A 135 0.06 -4.36 11.22
N ALA A 136 0.70 -4.80 12.30
CA ALA A 136 2.15 -4.72 12.46
C ALA A 136 2.90 -5.68 11.52
N ASP A 137 2.41 -6.90 11.32
CA ASP A 137 3.03 -7.85 10.39
C ASP A 137 2.78 -7.47 8.93
N ARG A 138 1.62 -6.87 8.64
CA ARG A 138 1.34 -6.30 7.32
C ARG A 138 2.30 -5.18 6.99
N ARG A 139 2.54 -4.21 7.90
CA ARG A 139 3.55 -3.15 7.70
C ARG A 139 4.94 -3.69 7.37
N VAL A 140 5.36 -4.73 8.07
CA VAL A 140 6.62 -5.43 7.78
C VAL A 140 6.62 -5.98 6.36
N CYS A 141 5.52 -6.58 5.90
CA CYS A 141 5.37 -7.05 4.52
C CYS A 141 5.42 -5.91 3.50
N GLU A 142 4.68 -4.81 3.74
CA GLU A 142 4.66 -3.65 2.85
C GLU A 142 6.09 -3.12 2.65
N ARG A 143 6.78 -2.81 3.75
CA ARG A 143 8.14 -2.28 3.70
C ARG A 143 9.15 -3.27 3.09
N PHE A 144 9.04 -4.57 3.39
CA PHE A 144 9.96 -5.58 2.86
C PHE A 144 9.72 -5.84 1.36
N TYR A 145 8.50 -6.23 0.98
CA TYR A 145 8.19 -6.70 -0.37
C TYR A 145 7.88 -5.57 -1.36
N HIS A 146 7.28 -4.46 -0.90
CA HIS A 146 6.97 -3.31 -1.77
C HIS A 146 8.01 -2.19 -1.62
N GLY A 147 8.45 -1.89 -0.39
CA GLY A 147 9.46 -0.86 -0.13
C GLY A 147 10.91 -1.27 -0.40
N GLY A 148 11.18 -2.56 -0.60
CA GLY A 148 12.52 -3.10 -0.78
C GLY A 148 13.42 -2.95 0.46
N TRP A 149 12.84 -2.93 1.66
CA TRP A 149 13.60 -2.82 2.90
C TRP A 149 14.27 -4.14 3.24
N THR A 150 15.51 -4.07 3.72
CA THR A 150 16.20 -5.24 4.27
C THR A 150 15.68 -5.58 5.67
N ALA A 151 15.88 -6.83 6.10
CA ALA A 151 15.58 -7.23 7.48
C ALA A 151 16.34 -6.39 8.51
N ALA A 152 17.54 -5.91 8.19
CA ALA A 152 18.32 -5.02 9.05
C ALA A 152 17.65 -3.64 9.19
N ARG A 153 17.24 -3.01 8.09
CA ARG A 153 16.55 -1.71 8.10
C ARG A 153 15.21 -1.78 8.84
N LEU A 154 14.46 -2.86 8.63
CA LEU A 154 13.22 -3.12 9.36
C LEU A 154 13.46 -3.26 10.86
N ALA A 155 14.49 -4.01 11.24
CA ALA A 155 14.86 -4.21 12.64
C ALA A 155 15.23 -2.88 13.32
N GLU A 156 16.03 -2.05 12.65
CA GLU A 156 16.38 -0.70 13.11
C GLU A 156 15.12 0.16 13.32
N SER A 157 14.21 0.19 12.34
CA SER A 157 12.99 1.00 12.43
C SER A 157 12.02 0.59 13.54
N GLU A 158 12.07 -0.68 13.96
CA GLU A 158 11.21 -1.23 14.99
C GLU A 158 11.94 -1.35 16.35
N GLY A 159 13.21 -0.94 16.43
CA GLY A 159 14.01 -1.03 17.66
C GLY A 159 14.32 -2.45 18.12
N ILE A 160 14.43 -3.42 17.20
CA ILE A 160 14.71 -4.84 17.52
C ILE A 160 15.98 -5.36 16.81
N SER A 161 16.42 -6.57 17.14
CA SER A 161 17.58 -7.19 16.46
C SER A 161 17.22 -7.70 15.06
N ALA A 162 18.19 -7.67 14.13
CA ALA A 162 18.02 -8.22 12.78
C ALA A 162 17.65 -9.72 12.80
N ALA A 163 18.20 -10.49 13.75
CA ALA A 163 17.85 -11.90 13.93
C ALA A 163 16.37 -12.08 14.35
N THR A 164 15.87 -11.23 15.26
CA THR A 164 14.46 -11.21 15.66
C THR A 164 13.56 -10.86 14.46
N MET A 165 13.96 -9.88 13.64
CA MET A 165 13.20 -9.49 12.45
C MET A 165 13.15 -10.60 11.40
N ARG A 166 14.26 -11.31 11.14
CA ARG A 166 14.26 -12.47 10.24
C ARG A 166 13.33 -13.58 10.72
N LYS A 167 13.35 -13.91 12.01
CA LYS A 167 12.40 -14.86 12.61
C LYS A 167 10.96 -14.40 12.48
N ARG A 168 10.69 -13.09 12.62
CA ARG A 168 9.37 -12.50 12.41
C ARG A 168 8.92 -12.66 10.96
N LEU A 169 9.78 -12.35 9.97
CA LEU A 169 9.50 -12.55 8.55
C LEU A 169 9.23 -14.02 8.22
N GLU A 170 10.00 -14.95 8.80
CA GLU A 170 9.76 -16.40 8.64
C GLU A 170 8.41 -16.82 9.21
N ARG A 171 8.06 -16.35 10.41
CA ARG A 171 6.73 -16.58 11.02
C ARG A 171 5.61 -16.08 10.12
N ILE A 172 5.75 -14.87 9.58
CA ILE A 172 4.76 -14.27 8.67
C ILE A 172 4.61 -15.13 7.41
N ARG A 173 5.71 -15.56 6.78
CA ARG A 173 5.67 -16.46 5.61
C ARG A 173 4.98 -17.78 5.91
N LYS A 174 5.24 -18.38 7.08
CA LYS A 174 4.56 -19.62 7.53
C LYS A 174 3.06 -19.39 7.71
N GLN A 175 2.66 -18.27 8.31
CA GLN A 175 1.26 -17.90 8.45
C GLN A 175 0.58 -17.73 7.09
N LEU A 176 1.19 -16.98 6.17
CA LEU A 176 0.66 -16.78 4.81
C LEU A 176 0.51 -18.11 4.06
N ARG A 177 1.50 -19.00 4.11
CA ARG A 177 1.43 -20.33 3.48
C ARG A 177 0.26 -21.15 4.04
N LYS A 178 0.16 -21.22 5.38
CA LYS A 178 -0.93 -21.96 6.04
C LYS A 178 -2.30 -21.43 5.64
N GLU A 179 -2.49 -20.11 5.63
CA GLU A 179 -3.75 -19.49 5.22
C GLU A 179 -4.07 -19.76 3.74
N ILE A 180 -3.07 -19.72 2.85
CA ILE A 180 -3.25 -20.07 1.43
C ILE A 180 -3.67 -21.54 1.28
N GLU A 181 -2.98 -22.46 1.94
CA GLU A 181 -3.31 -23.91 1.92
C GLU A 181 -4.72 -24.18 2.45
N MET A 182 -5.11 -23.54 3.55
CA MET A 182 -6.46 -23.66 4.11
C MET A 182 -7.53 -23.12 3.15
N ASN A 183 -7.26 -21.99 2.48
CA ASN A 183 -8.20 -21.41 1.51
C ASN A 183 -8.31 -22.26 0.23
N GLN A 184 -7.20 -22.88 -0.22
CA GLN A 184 -7.21 -23.85 -1.32
C GLN A 184 -8.07 -25.09 -1.01
N GLN A 185 -7.91 -25.65 0.20
CA GLN A 185 -8.69 -26.81 0.65
C GLN A 185 -10.19 -26.51 0.75
N LYS A 186 -10.55 -25.31 1.24
CA LYS A 186 -11.95 -24.84 1.29
C LYS A 186 -12.55 -24.67 -0.10
N ALA A 187 -11.78 -24.15 -1.06
CA ALA A 187 -12.24 -24.00 -2.45
C ALA A 187 -12.49 -25.36 -3.14
N GLY A 188 -11.71 -26.40 -2.81
CA GLY A 188 -11.88 -27.74 -3.36
C GLY A 188 -12.97 -28.60 -2.71
N SER A 189 -13.48 -28.23 -1.54
CA SER A 189 -14.39 -29.07 -0.73
C SER A 189 -15.88 -28.69 -0.81
N GLY A 190 -16.25 -27.67 -1.60
CA GLY A 190 -17.66 -27.29 -1.83
C GLY A 190 -18.43 -26.88 -0.58
N GLY A 191 -17.75 -26.65 0.55
CA GLY A 191 -18.36 -26.41 1.84
C GLY A 191 -18.96 -25.02 1.97
N SER A 192 -20.24 -24.95 2.32
CA SER A 192 -20.92 -23.74 2.79
C SER A 192 -20.37 -23.33 4.16
N ALA A 193 -19.65 -22.21 4.23
CA ALA A 193 -19.30 -21.53 5.47
C ALA A 193 -19.45 -20.01 5.27
N GLU A 194 -19.93 -19.32 6.31
CA GLU A 194 -20.05 -17.85 6.52
C GLU A 194 -19.90 -16.97 5.28
N VAL A 195 -20.91 -16.14 4.98
CA VAL A 195 -20.92 -15.19 3.85
C VAL A 195 -19.51 -14.60 3.66
N PRO A 196 -18.74 -15.08 2.65
CA PRO A 196 -17.36 -14.69 2.54
C PRO A 196 -17.30 -13.18 2.30
N ILE A 197 -16.35 -12.48 2.93
CA ILE A 197 -16.03 -11.11 2.54
C ILE A 197 -15.93 -11.08 1.00
N PRO A 198 -16.69 -10.22 0.30
CA PRO A 198 -16.73 -10.27 -1.15
C PRO A 198 -15.32 -10.13 -1.76
N GLU A 199 -15.01 -10.86 -2.84
CA GLU A 199 -13.67 -10.86 -3.46
C GLU A 199 -13.22 -9.43 -3.84
N ARG A 200 -14.16 -8.60 -4.27
CA ARG A 200 -13.92 -7.17 -4.49
C ARG A 200 -13.35 -6.49 -3.24
N ILE A 201 -13.94 -6.71 -2.06
CA ILE A 201 -13.50 -6.13 -0.79
C ILE A 201 -12.11 -6.63 -0.42
N ILE A 202 -11.82 -7.92 -0.63
CA ILE A 202 -10.48 -8.48 -0.41
C ILE A 202 -9.46 -7.81 -1.33
N ARG A 203 -9.77 -7.64 -2.62
CA ARG A 203 -8.89 -6.94 -3.57
C ARG A 203 -8.58 -5.53 -3.08
N LEU A 204 -9.59 -4.77 -2.65
CA LEU A 204 -9.42 -3.42 -2.11
C LEU A 204 -8.54 -3.41 -0.86
N LEU A 205 -8.88 -4.25 0.12
CA LEU A 205 -8.13 -4.37 1.37
C LEU A 205 -6.70 -4.81 1.13
N SER A 206 -6.40 -5.59 0.09
CA SER A 206 -5.05 -6.07 -0.25
C SER A 206 -4.14 -5.04 -0.93
N LYS A 207 -4.66 -3.91 -1.43
CA LYS A 207 -3.82 -2.87 -2.05
C LYS A 207 -2.72 -2.40 -1.07
N PRO A 208 -1.51 -2.02 -1.55
CA PRO A 208 -0.40 -1.61 -0.68
C PRO A 208 -0.73 -0.43 0.23
N ILE A 209 -0.10 -0.37 1.40
CA ILE A 209 -0.22 0.77 2.33
C ILE A 209 0.96 1.72 2.09
N LEU A 210 0.77 2.70 1.22
CA LEU A 210 1.83 3.59 0.76
C LEU A 210 2.32 4.55 1.85
N THR A 211 1.50 4.83 2.87
CA THR A 211 1.89 5.63 4.04
C THR A 211 2.99 4.99 4.86
N ASP A 212 3.21 3.68 4.72
CA ASP A 212 4.31 2.95 5.37
C ASP A 212 5.61 2.95 4.57
N LEU A 213 5.59 3.51 3.35
CA LEU A 213 6.69 3.51 2.39
C LEU A 213 7.24 4.94 2.23
N PRO A 214 8.26 5.36 2.98
CA PRO A 214 8.80 6.73 2.91
C PRO A 214 9.52 7.02 1.58
N GLU A 215 9.83 5.98 0.80
CA GLU A 215 10.32 6.13 -0.58
C GLU A 215 9.20 6.37 -1.60
N ASN A 216 7.94 6.06 -1.27
CA ASN A 216 6.80 6.41 -2.10
C ASN A 216 6.38 7.87 -1.82
N PRO A 217 5.94 8.63 -2.84
CA PRO A 217 5.44 10.00 -2.67
C PRO A 217 4.40 10.18 -1.55
N VAL A 218 3.47 9.24 -1.39
CA VAL A 218 2.44 9.28 -0.32
C VAL A 218 3.07 9.17 1.06
N GLY A 219 3.96 8.19 1.27
CA GLY A 219 4.64 8.02 2.55
C GLY A 219 5.57 9.20 2.86
N ALA A 220 6.22 9.78 1.86
CA ALA A 220 7.04 10.97 2.05
C ALA A 220 6.21 12.21 2.44
N VAL A 221 5.03 12.42 1.84
CA VAL A 221 4.09 13.46 2.29
C VAL A 221 3.66 13.23 3.73
N TRP A 222 3.31 11.99 4.08
CA TRP A 222 2.90 11.64 5.44
C TRP A 222 4.00 11.93 6.48
N GLU A 223 5.26 11.62 6.16
CA GLU A 223 6.40 11.95 7.02
C GLU A 223 6.58 13.45 7.25
N ILE A 224 6.28 14.29 6.24
CA ILE A 224 6.30 15.75 6.41
C ILE A 224 5.17 16.16 7.37
N VAL A 225 3.95 15.70 7.11
CA VAL A 225 2.76 16.01 7.91
C VAL A 225 2.97 15.71 9.39
N LYS A 226 3.56 14.55 9.72
CA LYS A 226 3.91 14.17 11.10
C LYS A 226 4.94 15.09 11.75
N LYS A 227 5.95 15.54 11.00
CA LYS A 227 7.04 16.36 11.55
C LYS A 227 6.64 17.80 11.80
N THR A 228 5.70 18.35 11.02
CA THR A 228 5.28 19.75 11.14
C THR A 228 4.61 20.06 12.49
N HIS A 229 3.90 19.11 13.10
CA HIS A 229 3.22 19.33 14.39
C HIS A 229 3.57 18.25 15.42
N PRO A 230 4.63 18.46 16.22
CA PRO A 230 4.95 17.55 17.32
C PRO A 230 3.88 17.59 18.41
N GLY A 231 3.81 16.54 19.23
CA GLY A 231 2.85 16.44 20.34
C GLY A 231 1.50 15.80 19.97
N HIS A 232 1.36 15.34 18.72
CA HIS A 232 0.26 14.48 18.33
C HIS A 232 0.48 13.04 18.82
N GLN A 233 -0.62 12.32 19.02
CA GLN A 233 -0.63 10.87 19.15
C GLN A 233 -1.04 10.24 17.81
N GLU A 234 -0.11 9.53 17.16
CA GLU A 234 -0.44 8.74 15.98
C GLU A 234 -1.25 7.51 16.41
N VAL A 235 -2.38 7.26 15.74
CA VAL A 235 -3.27 6.14 16.01
C VAL A 235 -3.53 5.31 14.77
N GLN A 236 -3.77 4.01 14.98
CA GLN A 236 -4.22 3.12 13.91
C GLN A 236 -5.73 2.99 13.97
N LEU A 237 -6.36 3.12 12.80
CA LEU A 237 -7.80 3.08 12.66
C LEU A 237 -8.22 1.81 11.93
N ALA A 238 -9.34 1.21 12.35
CA ALA A 238 -9.92 0.06 11.68
C ALA A 238 -10.33 0.41 10.23
N GLU A 239 -10.20 -0.54 9.30
CA GLU A 239 -10.61 -0.36 7.89
C GLU A 239 -12.11 -0.62 7.68
N THR A 240 -12.76 -1.24 8.66
CA THR A 240 -14.19 -1.55 8.66
C THR A 240 -14.84 -1.12 9.96
N PHE A 241 -16.12 -0.75 9.91
CA PHE A 241 -16.92 -0.44 11.10
C PHE A 241 -18.39 -0.84 10.94
N GLY A 242 -19.09 -0.99 12.05
CA GLY A 242 -20.49 -1.39 12.09
C GLY A 242 -21.47 -0.24 11.85
N VAL A 243 -22.67 -0.58 11.38
CA VAL A 243 -23.81 0.36 11.30
C VAL A 243 -24.15 0.91 12.68
N ASP A 244 -24.17 0.06 13.70
CA ASP A 244 -24.50 0.45 15.08
C ASP A 244 -23.47 1.46 15.64
N ASP A 245 -22.18 1.27 15.33
CA ASP A 245 -21.14 2.23 15.71
C ASP A 245 -21.39 3.59 15.06
N LEU A 246 -21.76 3.59 13.77
CA LEU A 246 -22.05 4.80 13.01
C LEU A 246 -23.21 5.57 13.64
N GLU A 247 -24.33 4.90 13.87
CA GLU A 247 -25.50 5.48 14.56
C GLU A 247 -25.14 6.02 15.94
N SER A 248 -24.28 5.32 16.69
CA SER A 248 -23.86 5.76 18.01
C SER A 248 -23.07 7.08 18.03
N VAL A 249 -22.45 7.48 16.91
CA VAL A 249 -21.66 8.72 16.80
C VAL A 249 -22.46 9.80 16.09
N VAL A 250 -22.99 9.50 14.90
CA VAL A 250 -23.60 10.52 14.03
C VAL A 250 -25.13 10.61 14.16
N GLY A 251 -25.74 9.74 14.98
CA GLY A 251 -27.19 9.72 15.23
C GLY A 251 -27.99 9.58 13.94
N ASP A 252 -29.05 10.37 13.80
CA ASP A 252 -29.93 10.38 12.62
C ASP A 252 -29.20 10.67 11.30
N LYS A 253 -27.99 11.26 11.33
CA LYS A 253 -27.19 11.49 10.13
C LYS A 253 -26.55 10.21 9.59
N SER A 254 -26.67 9.07 10.27
CA SER A 254 -26.31 7.75 9.72
C SER A 254 -27.07 7.42 8.43
N ARG A 255 -28.26 8.02 8.22
CA ARG A 255 -29.02 7.91 6.96
C ARG A 255 -28.34 8.59 5.77
N LEU A 256 -27.32 9.43 6.02
CA LEU A 256 -26.53 10.11 5.00
C LEU A 256 -25.30 9.30 4.55
N VAL A 257 -25.22 8.00 4.89
CA VAL A 257 -24.17 7.12 4.35
C VAL A 257 -24.10 7.29 2.83
N PRO A 258 -22.94 7.71 2.28
CA PRO A 258 -22.85 8.01 0.87
C PRO A 258 -23.12 6.76 0.00
N PRO A 259 -23.72 6.93 -1.19
CA PRO A 259 -24.03 5.81 -2.08
C PRO A 259 -22.78 5.11 -2.63
N PHE A 260 -21.61 5.78 -2.59
CA PHE A 260 -20.33 5.20 -3.01
C PHE A 260 -19.70 4.28 -1.95
N VAL A 261 -20.28 4.13 -0.77
CA VAL A 261 -19.68 3.31 0.30
C VAL A 261 -19.77 1.82 -0.03
N HIS A 262 -18.66 1.11 0.19
CA HIS A 262 -18.64 -0.34 0.06
C HIS A 262 -19.21 -1.02 1.30
N ARG A 263 -20.23 -1.86 1.11
CA ARG A 263 -20.71 -2.79 2.14
C ARG A 263 -19.82 -4.03 2.16
N VAL A 264 -19.34 -4.37 3.36
CA VAL A 264 -18.61 -5.62 3.59
C VAL A 264 -19.60 -6.77 3.74
N ASP A 265 -20.68 -6.53 4.48
CA ASP A 265 -21.80 -7.42 4.70
C ASP A 265 -23.06 -6.60 5.08
N GLY A 266 -24.10 -7.26 5.60
CA GLY A 266 -25.35 -6.60 6.00
C GLY A 266 -25.23 -5.62 7.17
N ARG A 267 -24.12 -5.64 7.93
CA ARG A 267 -23.93 -4.83 9.15
C ARG A 267 -22.66 -3.97 9.14
N ARG A 268 -21.74 -4.17 8.20
CA ARG A 268 -20.43 -3.49 8.18
C ARG A 268 -20.13 -2.79 6.86
N PHE A 269 -19.41 -1.69 6.95
CA PHE A 269 -18.89 -0.92 5.83
C PHE A 269 -17.35 -0.95 5.79
N LEU A 270 -16.78 -0.79 4.60
CA LEU A 270 -15.41 -0.27 4.50
C LEU A 270 -15.46 1.23 4.78
N ARG A 271 -14.43 1.74 5.46
CA ARG A 271 -14.30 3.17 5.69
C ARG A 271 -14.10 3.94 4.38
N TRP A 272 -14.81 5.04 4.22
CA TRP A 272 -14.70 5.94 3.06
C TRP A 272 -13.99 7.26 3.38
N ASP A 273 -13.82 7.52 4.68
CA ASP A 273 -13.00 8.56 5.30
C ASP A 273 -12.27 7.96 6.51
N LEU A 274 -11.40 8.74 7.17
CA LEU A 274 -10.84 8.38 8.47
C LEU A 274 -11.57 9.09 9.62
N THR A 275 -12.46 10.04 9.33
CA THR A 275 -13.14 10.89 10.32
C THR A 275 -13.94 10.05 11.28
N PHE A 276 -14.79 9.18 10.78
CA PHE A 276 -15.62 8.38 11.65
C PHE A 276 -14.81 7.40 12.52
N PRO A 277 -13.89 6.57 11.97
CA PRO A 277 -13.01 5.74 12.80
C PRO A 277 -12.16 6.54 13.79
N MET A 278 -11.74 7.76 13.45
CA MET A 278 -11.01 8.66 14.35
C MET A 278 -11.87 9.09 15.54
N LEU A 279 -13.14 9.43 15.31
CA LEU A 279 -14.07 9.79 16.38
C LEU A 279 -14.31 8.62 17.34
N LEU A 280 -14.47 7.40 16.82
CA LEU A 280 -14.52 6.20 17.65
C LEU A 280 -13.25 6.03 18.47
N LYS A 281 -12.08 6.18 17.83
CA LYS A 281 -10.80 6.03 18.52
C LYS A 281 -10.60 7.08 19.61
N SER A 282 -11.10 8.30 19.40
CA SER A 282 -11.05 9.37 20.40
C SER A 282 -11.85 9.06 21.66
N ARG A 283 -12.96 8.30 21.57
CA ARG A 283 -13.71 7.83 22.75
C ARG A 283 -12.88 6.93 23.65
N GLU A 284 -12.02 6.11 23.05
CA GLU A 284 -11.13 5.19 23.76
C GLU A 284 -9.94 5.93 24.40
N LEU A 285 -9.65 7.15 23.97
CA LEU A 285 -8.51 7.96 24.39
C LEU A 285 -8.97 9.36 24.88
N PRO A 286 -9.80 9.44 25.93
CA PRO A 286 -10.38 10.68 26.41
C PRO A 286 -9.38 11.62 27.09
N GLU A 287 -8.11 11.29 27.18
CA GLU A 287 -7.05 12.21 27.62
C GLU A 287 -6.30 12.85 26.45
N GLN A 288 -6.48 12.33 25.23
CA GLN A 288 -5.79 12.81 24.04
C GLN A 288 -6.62 13.88 23.33
N ASN A 289 -5.97 15.02 23.09
CA ASN A 289 -6.57 16.19 22.45
C ASN A 289 -6.04 16.44 21.04
N PHE A 290 -5.02 15.68 20.62
CA PHE A 290 -4.41 15.79 19.31
C PHE A 290 -4.12 14.38 18.78
N LEU A 291 -5.03 13.87 17.96
CA LEU A 291 -4.88 12.57 17.30
C LEU A 291 -4.58 12.78 15.82
N MET A 292 -3.70 11.94 15.28
CA MET A 292 -3.41 11.87 13.85
C MET A 292 -3.44 10.43 13.37
N ALA A 293 -3.94 10.23 12.16
CA ALA A 293 -3.92 8.93 11.51
C ALA A 293 -3.77 9.10 10.01
N ALA A 294 -3.17 8.11 9.37
CA ALA A 294 -3.21 7.99 7.92
C ALA A 294 -3.50 6.54 7.53
N GLY A 295 -4.10 6.37 6.36
CA GLY A 295 -4.41 5.05 5.84
C GLY A 295 -5.35 5.07 4.65
N LYS A 296 -5.56 3.89 4.07
CA LYS A 296 -6.43 3.72 2.91
C LYS A 296 -7.89 4.00 3.23
N VAL A 297 -8.58 4.65 2.32
CA VAL A 297 -10.03 4.81 2.31
C VAL A 297 -10.59 4.28 1.00
N TYR A 298 -11.87 3.90 1.01
CA TYR A 298 -12.47 3.12 -0.07
C TYR A 298 -13.76 3.77 -0.54
N ARG A 299 -13.83 4.13 -1.82
CA ARG A 299 -14.99 4.75 -2.46
C ARG A 299 -15.28 4.06 -3.78
N ASN A 300 -16.55 3.74 -4.01
CA ASN A 300 -17.04 3.23 -5.28
C ASN A 300 -17.25 4.39 -6.26
N GLU A 301 -16.14 5.02 -6.64
CA GLU A 301 -16.08 6.14 -7.57
C GLU A 301 -15.28 5.73 -8.81
N GLU A 302 -15.53 6.42 -9.92
CA GLU A 302 -14.79 6.20 -11.16
C GLU A 302 -13.34 6.68 -11.03
N GLU A 303 -12.40 5.84 -11.46
CA GLU A 303 -10.97 6.17 -11.42
C GLU A 303 -10.56 6.91 -12.70
N ASN A 304 -9.84 8.01 -12.53
CA ASN A 304 -9.31 8.82 -13.63
C ASN A 304 -7.99 9.48 -13.22
N GLY A 305 -7.46 10.39 -14.05
CA GLY A 305 -6.19 11.08 -13.76
C GLY A 305 -6.15 11.91 -12.47
N ARG A 306 -7.30 12.18 -11.85
CA ARG A 306 -7.44 13.01 -10.62
C ARG A 306 -8.17 12.33 -9.46
N SER A 307 -8.73 11.14 -9.67
CA SER A 307 -9.52 10.40 -8.68
C SER A 307 -9.20 8.91 -8.68
N LEU A 308 -9.24 8.30 -7.49
CA LEU A 308 -9.05 6.87 -7.26
C LEU A 308 -10.17 6.35 -6.36
N GLY A 309 -10.67 5.15 -6.61
CA GLY A 309 -11.65 4.49 -5.75
C GLY A 309 -11.01 3.90 -4.49
N THR A 310 -9.68 3.85 -4.44
CA THR A 310 -8.93 3.54 -3.22
C THR A 310 -7.66 4.34 -3.19
N PHE A 311 -7.50 5.11 -2.12
CA PHE A 311 -6.41 6.06 -1.94
C PHE A 311 -6.16 6.27 -0.45
N HIS A 312 -5.14 7.03 -0.08
CA HIS A 312 -4.76 7.29 1.30
C HIS A 312 -5.24 8.67 1.73
N GLN A 313 -5.88 8.73 2.89
CA GLN A 313 -6.10 9.98 3.60
C GLN A 313 -5.17 10.08 4.79
N ALA A 314 -4.82 11.30 5.15
CA ALA A 314 -4.38 11.64 6.49
C ALA A 314 -5.46 12.50 7.14
N GLU A 315 -5.75 12.21 8.40
CA GLU A 315 -6.71 12.95 9.20
C GLU A 315 -6.17 13.29 10.57
N VAL A 316 -6.63 14.44 11.05
CA VAL A 316 -6.26 15.01 12.33
C VAL A 316 -7.52 15.39 13.08
N LEU A 317 -7.59 14.98 14.34
CA LEU A 317 -8.59 15.43 15.29
C LEU A 317 -7.91 16.29 16.35
N LEU A 318 -8.38 17.53 16.48
CA LEU A 318 -7.98 18.47 17.51
C LEU A 318 -9.16 18.73 18.43
N VAL A 319 -8.94 18.69 19.74
CA VAL A 319 -9.94 19.03 20.77
C VAL A 319 -9.32 20.06 21.71
N GLY A 320 -10.00 21.17 21.96
CA GLY A 320 -9.46 22.21 22.83
C GLY A 320 -10.41 23.37 23.10
N GLU A 321 -9.99 24.30 23.95
CA GLU A 321 -10.81 25.42 24.43
C GLU A 321 -10.81 26.65 23.49
N ARG A 322 -10.21 26.53 22.30
CA ARG A 322 -10.14 27.60 21.30
C ARG A 322 -11.27 27.46 20.28
N ASP A 323 -11.57 28.54 19.57
CA ASP A 323 -12.44 28.45 18.39
C ASP A 323 -11.74 27.70 17.25
N GLU A 324 -12.51 27.35 16.21
CA GLU A 324 -11.99 26.57 15.10
C GLU A 324 -10.78 27.25 14.42
N TRP A 325 -10.78 28.57 14.26
CA TRP A 325 -9.68 29.29 13.60
C TRP A 325 -8.42 29.33 14.46
N GLY A 326 -8.57 29.46 15.78
CA GLY A 326 -7.48 29.33 16.74
C GLY A 326 -6.87 27.93 16.82
N MET A 327 -7.59 26.92 16.34
CA MET A 327 -7.13 25.53 16.21
C MET A 327 -6.57 25.20 14.82
N MET A 328 -6.66 26.11 13.84
CA MET A 328 -6.25 25.88 12.45
C MET A 328 -4.78 26.18 12.15
N GLY A 329 -4.00 26.63 13.13
CA GLY A 329 -2.55 26.80 13.02
C GLY A 329 -1.81 25.61 12.39
N PRO A 330 -2.25 24.36 12.61
CA PRO A 330 -1.65 23.21 11.94
C PRO A 330 -1.77 23.17 10.42
N VAL A 331 -2.92 23.58 9.89
CA VAL A 331 -3.24 23.47 8.45
C VAL A 331 -2.39 24.42 7.60
N THR A 332 -2.19 25.65 8.09
CA THR A 332 -1.34 26.63 7.41
C THR A 332 0.13 26.19 7.42
N GLY A 333 0.59 25.59 8.53
CA GLY A 333 1.94 25.00 8.61
C GLY A 333 2.14 23.87 7.61
N TRP A 334 1.18 22.95 7.46
CA TRP A 334 1.30 21.87 6.48
C TRP A 334 1.39 22.37 5.05
N LEU A 335 0.57 23.34 4.66
CA LEU A 335 0.59 23.87 3.29
C LEU A 335 1.93 24.53 2.96
N GLY A 336 2.52 25.28 3.90
CA GLY A 336 3.84 25.87 3.70
C GLY A 336 4.95 24.83 3.49
N GLU A 337 4.94 23.73 4.23
CA GLU A 337 5.94 22.65 4.09
C GLU A 337 5.69 21.72 2.89
N LEU A 338 4.41 21.46 2.59
CA LEU A 338 4.02 20.55 1.53
C LEU A 338 4.10 21.24 0.16
N LEU A 339 3.55 22.45 0.05
CA LEU A 339 3.31 23.17 -1.19
C LEU A 339 3.64 24.68 -1.02
N PRO A 340 4.91 25.06 -0.77
CA PRO A 340 5.29 26.44 -0.40
C PRO A 340 4.89 27.50 -1.42
N GLU A 341 4.90 27.15 -2.71
CA GLU A 341 4.61 28.08 -3.82
C GLU A 341 3.15 27.99 -4.31
N ALA A 342 2.29 27.21 -3.64
CA ALA A 342 0.92 27.03 -4.10
C ALA A 342 0.08 28.28 -3.88
N ARG A 343 -0.68 28.64 -4.93
CA ARG A 343 -1.79 29.58 -4.79
C ARG A 343 -2.94 28.87 -4.10
N ILE A 344 -3.42 29.45 -3.00
CA ILE A 344 -4.43 28.86 -2.13
C ILE A 344 -5.72 29.69 -2.17
N ARG A 345 -6.86 29.01 -2.12
CA ARG A 345 -8.19 29.58 -1.93
C ARG A 345 -8.91 28.79 -0.85
N VAL A 346 -9.56 29.48 0.08
CA VAL A 346 -10.38 28.86 1.12
C VAL A 346 -11.85 29.14 0.82
N GLU A 347 -12.65 28.10 0.77
CA GLU A 347 -14.08 28.17 0.46
C GLU A 347 -14.86 27.40 1.51
N GLN A 348 -16.07 27.88 1.83
CA GLN A 348 -16.96 27.15 2.70
C GLN A 348 -17.43 25.86 2.01
N MET A 349 -17.46 24.77 2.77
CA MET A 349 -17.86 23.45 2.29
C MET A 349 -18.66 22.72 3.37
N ASP A 350 -19.73 22.04 2.97
CA ASP A 350 -20.57 21.29 3.89
C ASP A 350 -20.05 19.87 4.11
N PHE A 351 -19.84 19.51 5.37
CA PHE A 351 -19.57 18.13 5.81
C PHE A 351 -20.72 17.64 6.69
N GLU A 352 -21.92 17.59 6.10
CA GLU A 352 -23.21 17.51 6.80
C GLU A 352 -23.33 16.34 7.81
N MET A 353 -22.59 15.25 7.58
CA MET A 353 -22.59 14.10 8.49
C MET A 353 -21.91 14.41 9.83
N TYR A 354 -20.90 15.28 9.86
CA TYR A 354 -20.05 15.47 11.03
C TYR A 354 -20.02 16.92 11.55
N ALA A 355 -20.13 17.91 10.67
CA ALA A 355 -19.80 19.30 10.97
C ALA A 355 -20.98 20.25 10.86
N ASP A 356 -20.96 21.33 11.64
CA ASP A 356 -21.85 22.49 11.49
C ASP A 356 -21.22 23.60 10.64
N ARG A 357 -19.89 23.65 10.60
CA ARG A 357 -19.10 24.59 9.80
C ARG A 357 -17.89 23.88 9.21
N GLY A 358 -17.71 24.03 7.92
CA GLY A 358 -16.64 23.38 7.18
C GLY A 358 -16.11 24.24 6.05
N TRP A 359 -14.88 23.93 5.66
CA TRP A 359 -14.18 24.64 4.61
C TRP A 359 -13.27 23.69 3.84
N ALA A 360 -13.09 23.98 2.56
CA ALA A 360 -12.08 23.38 1.72
C ALA A 360 -10.95 24.39 1.48
N VAL A 361 -9.72 23.94 1.65
CA VAL A 361 -8.53 24.62 1.16
C VAL A 361 -8.18 24.01 -0.19
N SER A 362 -8.35 24.84 -1.22
CA SER A 362 -8.12 24.50 -2.62
C SER A 362 -6.80 25.10 -3.09
N VAL A 363 -6.09 24.36 -3.94
CA VAL A 363 -4.88 24.83 -4.60
C VAL A 363 -5.09 24.90 -6.10
N LEU A 364 -4.42 25.84 -6.75
CA LEU A 364 -4.48 25.97 -8.20
C LEU A 364 -3.59 24.89 -8.85
N TRP A 365 -4.21 23.89 -9.47
CA TRP A 365 -3.54 22.81 -10.20
C TRP A 365 -3.92 22.88 -11.69
N GLU A 366 -2.93 23.14 -12.56
CA GLU A 366 -3.15 23.23 -14.02
C GLU A 366 -4.29 24.20 -14.42
N GLY A 367 -4.44 25.29 -13.68
CA GLY A 367 -5.48 26.30 -13.93
C GLY A 367 -6.85 25.98 -13.33
N VAL A 368 -7.02 24.84 -12.66
CA VAL A 368 -8.25 24.44 -11.96
C VAL A 368 -8.02 24.51 -10.44
N TRP A 369 -9.01 25.01 -9.70
CA TRP A 369 -8.98 25.00 -8.25
C TRP A 369 -9.40 23.63 -7.72
N GLU A 370 -8.47 22.93 -7.08
CA GLU A 370 -8.67 21.57 -6.59
C GLU A 370 -8.63 21.55 -5.06
N PRO A 371 -9.68 21.04 -4.38
CA PRO A 371 -9.67 20.88 -2.94
C PRO A 371 -8.63 19.83 -2.53
N VAL A 372 -7.76 20.16 -1.59
CA VAL A 372 -6.69 19.28 -1.10
C VAL A 372 -6.75 19.02 0.39
N ILE A 373 -7.30 19.97 1.15
CA ILE A 373 -7.52 19.84 2.59
C ILE A 373 -8.95 20.26 2.90
N GLY A 374 -9.70 19.41 3.59
CA GLY A 374 -10.95 19.79 4.25
C GLY A 374 -10.67 20.05 5.73
N PHE A 375 -11.27 21.09 6.30
CA PHE A 375 -11.29 21.27 7.75
C PHE A 375 -12.67 21.67 8.22
N ALA A 376 -13.06 21.20 9.39
CA ALA A 376 -14.40 21.41 9.88
C ALA A 376 -14.48 21.39 11.39
N ARG A 377 -15.34 22.25 11.94
CA ARG A 377 -15.78 22.17 13.33
C ARG A 377 -16.86 21.09 13.43
N PHE A 378 -16.67 20.13 14.33
CA PHE A 378 -17.67 19.10 14.57
C PHE A 378 -18.88 19.66 15.31
N ARG A 379 -20.06 19.12 14.99
CA ARG A 379 -21.33 19.46 15.65
C ARG A 379 -21.28 19.07 17.13
N ASP A 380 -22.01 19.80 17.96
CA ASP A 380 -22.05 19.55 19.41
C ASP A 380 -22.49 18.12 19.79
N ASP A 381 -23.37 17.50 19.00
CA ASP A 381 -23.78 16.10 19.20
C ASP A 381 -22.60 15.14 18.97
N ILE A 382 -21.75 15.38 17.97
CA ILE A 382 -20.50 14.63 17.76
C ILE A 382 -19.53 14.82 18.93
N VAL A 383 -19.38 16.05 19.42
CA VAL A 383 -18.52 16.35 20.58
C VAL A 383 -18.99 15.58 21.82
N ARG A 384 -20.29 15.58 22.11
CA ARG A 384 -20.88 14.75 23.19
C ARG A 384 -20.68 13.27 22.94
N ALA A 385 -20.87 12.84 21.69
CA ALA A 385 -20.73 11.46 21.30
C ALA A 385 -19.31 10.96 21.60
N ILE A 386 -18.26 11.75 21.40
CA ILE A 386 -16.88 11.38 21.76
C ILE A 386 -16.53 11.58 23.25
N GLY A 387 -17.53 11.81 24.11
CA GLY A 387 -17.34 11.94 25.56
C GLY A 387 -16.80 13.30 26.01
N ARG A 388 -17.07 14.37 25.24
CA ARG A 388 -16.62 15.73 25.52
C ARG A 388 -17.80 16.68 25.78
N ASP A 389 -17.58 17.73 26.55
CA ASP A 389 -18.59 18.78 26.77
C ASP A 389 -18.42 19.91 25.74
N PRO A 390 -19.35 20.07 24.77
CA PRO A 390 -19.27 21.13 23.75
C PRO A 390 -19.38 22.55 24.31
N LYS A 391 -19.76 22.71 25.59
CA LYS A 391 -19.69 24.02 26.27
C LYS A 391 -18.28 24.39 26.72
N GLN A 392 -17.39 23.39 26.84
CA GLN A 392 -16.02 23.57 27.34
C GLN A 392 -15.00 23.49 26.20
N VAL A 393 -15.25 22.64 25.20
CA VAL A 393 -14.29 22.40 24.12
C VAL A 393 -14.93 22.46 22.74
N THR A 394 -14.11 22.87 21.77
CA THR A 394 -14.33 22.71 20.34
C THR A 394 -13.59 21.47 19.87
N ALA A 395 -14.19 20.72 18.94
CA ALA A 395 -13.50 19.65 18.21
C ALA A 395 -13.42 20.00 16.73
N VAL A 396 -12.23 19.89 16.15
CA VAL A 396 -11.94 20.20 14.75
C VAL A 396 -11.36 18.97 14.08
N GLY A 397 -11.92 18.60 12.94
CA GLY A 397 -11.36 17.61 12.03
C GLY A 397 -10.63 18.30 10.89
N VAL A 398 -9.48 17.77 10.51
CA VAL A 398 -8.78 18.12 9.27
C VAL A 398 -8.49 16.86 8.49
N GLY A 399 -8.82 16.83 7.21
CA GLY A 399 -8.56 15.69 6.34
C GLY A 399 -7.94 16.09 5.02
N MET A 400 -7.03 15.26 4.52
CA MET A 400 -6.33 15.50 3.26
C MET A 400 -6.10 14.21 2.49
N GLY A 401 -6.26 14.27 1.17
CA GLY A 401 -5.94 13.16 0.25
C GLY A 401 -4.46 13.17 -0.08
N LEU A 402 -3.74 12.12 0.29
CA LEU A 402 -2.28 12.10 0.21
C LEU A 402 -1.76 11.94 -1.21
N GLU A 403 -2.44 11.17 -2.07
CA GLU A 403 -2.06 10.99 -3.48
C GLU A 403 -2.12 12.30 -4.25
N ARG A 404 -3.15 13.12 -4.00
CA ARG A 404 -3.30 14.42 -4.65
C ARG A 404 -2.21 15.38 -4.21
N ILE A 405 -1.94 15.45 -2.90
CA ILE A 405 -0.83 16.25 -2.37
C ILE A 405 0.51 15.78 -2.93
N ALA A 406 0.72 14.46 -3.02
CA ALA A 406 1.90 13.88 -3.62
C ALA A 406 2.06 14.27 -5.09
N CYS A 407 0.97 14.26 -5.87
CA CYS A 407 0.99 14.70 -7.26
C CYS A 407 1.44 16.15 -7.39
N LEU A 408 0.85 17.04 -6.61
CA LEU A 408 1.19 18.46 -6.60
C LEU A 408 2.63 18.70 -6.16
N LYS A 409 3.08 18.02 -5.10
CA LYS A 409 4.42 18.22 -4.53
C LYS A 409 5.53 17.69 -5.42
N TYR A 410 5.31 16.53 -6.06
CA TYR A 410 6.34 15.83 -6.83
C TYR A 410 6.16 15.93 -8.35
N GLY A 411 5.18 16.72 -8.81
CA GLY A 411 4.93 16.93 -10.24
C GLY A 411 4.45 15.67 -10.97
N ILE A 412 3.60 14.87 -10.32
CA ILE A 412 2.98 13.69 -10.94
C ILE A 412 1.67 14.15 -11.58
N ASP A 413 1.54 13.92 -12.88
CA ASP A 413 0.44 14.38 -13.74
C ASP A 413 -0.83 13.52 -13.62
N ASP A 414 -0.71 12.30 -13.11
CA ASP A 414 -1.79 11.33 -13.01
C ASP A 414 -1.73 10.60 -11.66
N VAL A 415 -2.79 10.70 -10.86
CA VAL A 415 -2.86 10.06 -9.53
C VAL A 415 -2.67 8.54 -9.59
N ARG A 416 -3.01 7.90 -10.73
CA ARG A 416 -2.84 6.45 -10.92
C ARG A 416 -1.38 6.03 -11.01
N LYS A 417 -0.45 6.97 -11.29
CA LYS A 417 0.99 6.71 -11.34
C LYS A 417 1.64 6.75 -9.95
N VAL A 418 0.94 7.24 -8.92
CA VAL A 418 1.52 7.48 -7.58
C VAL A 418 1.99 6.19 -6.91
N GLU A 419 1.25 5.09 -7.05
CA GLU A 419 1.61 3.80 -6.45
C GLU A 419 2.98 3.30 -6.95
N ALA A 420 3.25 3.42 -8.25
CA ALA A 420 4.51 3.00 -8.87
C ALA A 420 5.64 4.04 -8.76
N SER A 421 5.33 5.25 -8.29
CA SER A 421 6.29 6.35 -8.22
C SER A 421 7.23 6.22 -7.01
N GLN A 422 8.42 6.80 -7.13
CA GLN A 422 9.39 6.90 -6.04
C GLN A 422 9.92 8.32 -5.92
N VAL A 423 10.09 8.78 -4.67
CA VAL A 423 10.75 10.05 -4.38
C VAL A 423 12.25 9.89 -4.67
N LYS A 424 12.76 10.69 -5.60
CA LYS A 424 14.20 10.80 -5.83
C LYS A 424 14.84 11.36 -4.55
N ARG A 425 15.74 10.59 -3.95
CA ARG A 425 16.51 11.02 -2.78
C ARG A 425 17.55 12.06 -3.15
#